data_AF-A0A835EWX5-F1
#
_entry.id   AF-A0A835EWX5-F1
#
_cell.length_a   1.000
_cell.length_b   1.000
_cell.length_c   1.000
_cell.angle_alpha   90.00
_cell.angle_beta   90.00
_cell.angle_gamma   90.00
#
_symmetry.space_group_name_H-M   'P 1'
#
loop_
_entity.id
_entity.type
_entity.pdbx_description
1 polymer ?
#
loop_
_entity_poly.entity_id
_entity_poly.type
_entity_poly.pdbx_seq_one_letter_code
_entity_poly.pdbx_strand_id
1 'polypeptide(L)'
;MRDDGTDSATEELLAPRLLVSPTSRVQELEKFSHYVARQIGFDDANECPHLCTLAYDYLRKNKGYEENIFAFFQNNVDPEPLIVKFIEELDKCILGYFSFHWNYATYIITQVLTVEGATKRKFKNFVLEATRAFWSGASANSVVVEADAFKETDVIYRAISSRGHHNDMLRTAELVHQSSLDAASSVLVTALNEGRDVILDGTLSWEPFVQQTIAMARDVHRQRYRMGRGYKVSDDGTITEEYWEPVDGSITDEENEVAARKPYRIELVGVVCDAYLAVVRGIRRAVITGRAVRVKSQLQSHKRFATAFKSYCSLVDNARLYSTNTLGSAKLIGWKDGGSNLLVDPEEIVCLDRVGSLNEEADCVHEVYADGQPTGGSSTVWEDLVMSPSRASAQRELKAAIEKGEARFKPALALP
;
A
#
# COMPACT_ATOMS: atom_id res chain seq x y z
N MET A 1 39.57 6.00 2.01
CA MET A 1 39.10 5.32 3.24
C MET A 1 37.77 5.96 3.56
N ARG A 2 36.67 5.29 3.20
CA ARG A 2 35.33 5.68 3.64
C ARG A 2 35.17 5.17 5.08
N ASP A 3 34.55 6.00 5.89
CA ASP A 3 34.29 5.77 7.30
C ASP A 3 33.10 4.81 7.41
N ASP A 4 33.34 3.50 7.27
CA ASP A 4 32.31 2.46 7.37
C ASP A 4 31.76 2.27 8.81
N GLY A 5 32.23 3.06 9.79
CA GLY A 5 31.92 2.90 11.21
C GLY A 5 30.72 3.73 11.73
N THR A 6 30.32 4.79 11.02
CA THR A 6 29.23 5.68 11.47
C THR A 6 27.85 5.20 11.01
N ASP A 7 27.74 4.60 9.81
CA ASP A 7 26.45 4.20 9.24
C ASP A 7 25.80 3.04 10.00
N SER A 8 26.57 2.04 10.42
CA SER A 8 26.01 0.86 11.12
C SER A 8 25.46 1.17 12.51
N ALA A 9 26.04 2.15 13.21
CA ALA A 9 25.60 2.56 14.54
C ALA A 9 24.29 3.37 14.48
N THR A 10 24.10 4.18 13.44
CA THR A 10 22.85 4.90 13.19
C THR A 10 21.73 3.98 12.71
N GLU A 11 22.05 2.92 11.96
CA GLU A 11 21.07 1.90 11.52
C GLU A 11 20.52 1.09 12.70
N GLU A 12 21.38 0.65 13.64
CA GLU A 12 20.94 -0.03 14.87
C GLU A 12 20.01 0.85 15.74
N LEU A 13 20.15 2.18 15.66
CA LEU A 13 19.29 3.11 16.37
C LEU A 13 17.92 3.27 15.70
N LEU A 14 17.81 3.12 14.39
CA LEU A 14 16.57 3.33 13.64
C LEU A 14 15.75 2.06 13.41
N ALA A 15 16.39 0.90 13.35
CA ALA A 15 15.68 -0.36 13.21
C ALA A 15 14.95 -0.74 14.52
N PRO A 16 13.77 -1.36 14.45
CA PRO A 16 13.19 -2.08 15.58
C PRO A 16 14.13 -3.21 16.00
N ARG A 17 14.33 -3.38 17.30
CA ARG A 17 15.17 -4.48 17.80
C ARG A 17 14.48 -5.82 17.51
N LEU A 18 15.24 -6.76 16.93
CA LEU A 18 14.77 -8.10 16.61
C LEU A 18 15.79 -9.13 17.09
N LEU A 19 15.32 -10.11 17.87
CA LEU A 19 16.08 -11.28 18.27
C LEU A 19 15.50 -12.51 17.59
N VAL A 20 16.32 -13.20 16.81
CA VAL A 20 15.94 -14.41 16.07
C VAL A 20 16.78 -15.59 16.56
N SER A 21 16.17 -16.76 16.69
CA SER A 21 16.88 -18.00 16.98
C SER A 21 17.78 -18.44 15.81
N PRO A 22 18.76 -19.35 16.04
CA PRO A 22 19.51 -19.98 14.96
C PRO A 22 18.64 -20.73 13.94
N THR A 23 17.40 -21.05 14.30
CA THR A 23 16.40 -21.71 13.45
C THR A 23 15.45 -20.72 12.76
N SER A 24 15.83 -19.44 12.67
CA SER A 24 15.06 -18.36 12.03
C SER A 24 13.68 -18.09 12.66
N ARG A 25 13.47 -18.47 13.93
CA ARG A 25 12.25 -18.16 14.68
C ARG A 25 12.44 -16.88 15.47
N VAL A 26 11.49 -15.95 15.34
CA VAL A 26 11.48 -14.73 16.17
C VAL A 26 11.35 -15.11 17.64
N GLN A 27 12.33 -14.71 18.43
CA GLN A 27 12.32 -14.85 19.90
C GLN A 27 11.74 -13.59 20.54
N GLU A 28 12.17 -12.43 20.07
CA GLU A 28 11.71 -11.14 20.57
C GLU A 28 11.71 -10.12 19.42
N LEU A 29 10.64 -9.33 19.34
CA LEU A 29 10.56 -8.17 18.47
C LEU A 29 10.12 -6.99 19.35
N GLU A 30 10.83 -5.88 19.23
CA GLU A 30 10.47 -4.64 19.92
C GLU A 30 9.03 -4.24 19.61
N LYS A 31 8.24 -3.97 20.66
CA LYS A 31 6.87 -3.49 20.49
C LYS A 31 6.87 -2.10 19.87
N PHE A 32 5.91 -1.81 18.99
CA PHE A 32 5.80 -0.50 18.33
C PHE A 32 5.83 0.67 19.34
N SER A 33 5.09 0.55 20.45
CA SER A 33 5.10 1.58 21.49
C SER A 33 6.45 1.74 22.19
N HIS A 34 7.20 0.64 22.36
CA HIS A 34 8.53 0.66 22.99
C HIS A 34 9.55 1.27 22.04
N TYR A 35 9.45 0.94 20.75
CA TYR A 35 10.20 1.59 19.69
C TYR A 35 9.93 3.11 19.70
N VAL A 36 8.67 3.56 19.75
CA VAL A 36 8.33 5.00 19.82
C VAL A 36 8.93 5.66 21.07
N ALA A 37 8.82 5.03 22.24
CA ALA A 37 9.42 5.52 23.48
C ALA A 37 10.93 5.70 23.34
N ARG A 38 11.63 4.70 22.81
CA ARG A 38 13.07 4.73 22.55
C ARG A 38 13.45 5.81 21.54
N GLN A 39 12.69 5.96 20.45
CA GLN A 39 12.93 7.01 19.45
C GLN A 39 12.80 8.42 20.04
N ILE A 40 11.85 8.63 20.95
CA ILE A 40 11.67 9.92 21.65
C ILE A 40 12.77 10.13 22.71
N GLY A 41 13.42 9.07 23.16
CA GLY A 41 14.57 9.10 24.07
C GLY A 41 14.28 8.64 25.50
N PHE A 42 13.26 7.80 25.69
CA PHE A 42 13.04 7.07 26.95
C PHE A 42 13.83 5.75 26.94
N ASP A 43 14.43 5.40 28.08
CA ASP A 43 15.20 4.16 28.22
C ASP A 43 14.28 2.96 28.50
N ASP A 44 13.22 3.15 29.30
CA ASP A 44 12.18 2.16 29.55
C ASP A 44 10.77 2.70 29.20
N ALA A 45 10.01 1.91 28.45
CA ALA A 45 8.62 2.21 28.09
C ALA A 45 7.69 2.32 29.33
N ASN A 46 8.05 1.72 30.47
CA ASN A 46 7.33 1.86 31.73
C ASN A 46 7.38 3.27 32.32
N GLU A 47 8.33 4.11 31.87
CA GLU A 47 8.39 5.52 32.25
C GLU A 47 7.29 6.35 31.56
N CYS A 48 6.77 5.85 30.43
CA CYS A 48 5.83 6.55 29.56
C CYS A 48 4.65 5.65 29.09
N PRO A 49 3.83 5.11 30.02
CA PRO A 49 2.74 4.20 29.68
C PRO A 49 1.61 4.87 28.88
N HIS A 50 1.33 6.16 29.08
CA HIS A 50 0.30 6.87 28.31
C HIS A 50 0.80 7.18 26.90
N LEU A 51 2.08 7.54 26.72
CA LEU A 51 2.71 7.60 25.39
C LEU A 51 2.52 6.28 24.64
N CYS A 52 2.75 5.14 25.31
CA CYS A 52 2.59 3.84 24.70
C CYS A 52 1.16 3.59 24.20
N THR A 53 0.17 4.04 24.97
CA THR A 53 -1.25 3.95 24.61
C THR A 53 -1.56 4.85 23.41
N LEU A 54 -1.13 6.12 23.45
CA LEU A 54 -1.32 7.08 22.35
C LEU A 54 -0.70 6.60 21.04
N ALA A 55 0.49 5.99 21.10
CA ALA A 55 1.16 5.45 19.92
C ALA A 55 0.33 4.35 19.25
N TYR A 56 -0.22 3.40 20.02
CA TYR A 56 -1.09 2.35 19.47
C TYR A 56 -2.42 2.90 18.98
N ASP A 57 -3.04 3.82 19.72
CA ASP A 57 -4.29 4.46 19.31
C ASP A 57 -4.13 5.18 17.96
N TYR A 58 -3.01 5.90 17.78
CA TYR A 58 -2.69 6.58 16.53
C TYR A 58 -2.40 5.61 15.38
N LEU A 59 -1.58 4.56 15.62
CA LEU A 59 -1.23 3.56 14.60
C LEU A 59 -2.48 2.80 14.11
N ARG A 60 -3.37 2.43 15.02
CA ARG A 60 -4.59 1.65 14.73
C ARG A 60 -5.77 2.54 14.33
N LYS A 61 -5.65 3.87 14.50
CA LYS A 61 -6.73 4.84 14.30
C LYS A 61 -7.97 4.48 15.12
N ASN A 62 -7.76 4.12 16.39
CA ASN A 62 -8.81 3.80 17.36
C ASN A 62 -9.79 4.97 17.52
N LYS A 63 -11.05 4.71 17.84
CA LYS A 63 -12.03 5.78 18.07
C LYS A 63 -11.59 6.64 19.25
N GLY A 64 -11.54 7.96 19.09
CA GLY A 64 -11.14 8.87 20.15
C GLY A 64 -9.64 9.21 20.17
N TYR A 65 -8.84 8.70 19.24
CA TYR A 65 -7.37 8.85 19.31
C TYR A 65 -6.93 10.33 19.23
N GLU A 66 -7.61 11.17 18.46
CA GLU A 66 -7.28 12.60 18.31
C GLU A 66 -7.60 13.34 19.61
N GLU A 67 -8.75 13.04 20.20
CA GLU A 67 -9.20 13.59 21.47
C GLU A 67 -8.28 13.17 22.63
N ASN A 68 -7.82 11.90 22.63
CA ASN A 68 -6.86 11.39 23.60
C ASN A 68 -5.52 12.13 23.51
N ILE A 69 -5.00 12.36 22.29
CA ILE A 69 -3.77 13.13 22.07
C ILE A 69 -3.96 14.57 22.56
N PHE A 70 -5.05 15.22 22.18
CA PHE A 70 -5.35 16.58 22.61
C PHE A 70 -5.43 16.69 24.14
N ALA A 71 -6.17 15.80 24.79
CA ALA A 71 -6.35 15.78 26.23
C ALA A 71 -5.03 15.53 27.00
N PHE A 72 -4.09 14.77 26.43
CA PHE A 72 -2.79 14.53 27.02
C PHE A 72 -1.95 15.82 27.05
N PHE A 73 -1.91 16.55 25.93
CA PHE A 73 -1.06 17.75 25.78
C PHE A 73 -1.68 19.07 26.25
N GLN A 74 -2.99 19.15 26.50
CA GLN A 74 -3.74 20.39 26.79
C GLN A 74 -3.17 21.28 27.94
N ASN A 75 -2.39 20.72 28.87
CA ASN A 75 -1.83 21.46 30.03
C ASN A 75 -0.43 22.05 29.76
N ASN A 76 0.02 22.01 28.51
CA ASN A 76 1.25 22.69 28.09
C ASN A 76 0.97 24.14 27.71
N VAL A 77 2.01 24.98 27.76
CA VAL A 77 1.87 26.43 27.50
C VAL A 77 1.36 26.69 26.08
N ASP A 78 1.83 25.89 25.11
CA ASP A 78 1.40 25.91 23.71
C ASP A 78 1.13 24.47 23.21
N PRO A 79 -0.09 23.94 23.38
CA PRO A 79 -0.38 22.53 23.09
C PRO A 79 -0.47 22.23 21.59
N GLU A 80 -0.96 23.15 20.75
CA GLU A 80 -1.21 22.89 19.32
C GLU A 80 0.08 22.61 18.53
N PRO A 81 1.15 23.44 18.61
CA PRO A 81 2.40 23.15 17.91
C PRO A 81 3.05 21.85 18.37
N LEU A 82 2.89 21.54 19.65
CA LEU A 82 3.41 20.31 20.26
C LEU A 82 2.68 19.07 19.75
N ILE A 83 1.35 19.13 19.61
CA ILE A 83 0.54 18.06 19.03
C ILE A 83 0.94 17.81 17.57
N VAL A 84 1.18 18.86 16.78
CA VAL A 84 1.67 18.72 15.39
C VAL A 84 3.01 17.99 15.36
N LYS A 85 3.99 18.42 16.18
CA LYS A 85 5.30 17.74 16.31
C LYS A 85 5.14 16.28 16.74
N PHE A 86 4.21 16.00 17.66
CA PHE A 86 3.97 14.65 18.14
C PHE A 86 3.40 13.74 17.03
N ILE A 87 2.41 14.23 16.27
CA ILE A 87 1.83 13.51 15.13
C ILE A 87 2.90 13.25 14.07
N GLU A 88 3.69 14.26 13.74
CA GLU A 88 4.81 14.12 12.80
C GLU A 88 5.84 13.09 13.27
N GLU A 89 6.16 13.05 14.57
CA GLU A 89 7.08 12.07 15.13
C GLU A 89 6.49 10.65 15.12
N LEU A 90 5.18 10.51 15.38
CA LEU A 90 4.49 9.22 15.25
C LEU A 90 4.51 8.71 13.80
N ASP A 91 4.28 9.57 12.80
CA ASP A 91 4.37 9.17 11.39
C ASP A 91 5.80 8.79 10.99
N LYS A 92 6.84 9.49 11.48
CA LYS A 92 8.24 9.08 11.31
C LYS A 92 8.53 7.74 11.98
N CYS A 93 7.99 7.51 13.18
CA CYS A 93 8.15 6.23 13.88
C CYS A 93 7.45 5.08 13.15
N ILE A 94 6.25 5.29 12.61
CA ILE A 94 5.54 4.29 11.79
C ILE A 94 6.37 3.96 10.55
N LEU A 95 6.92 4.99 9.90
CA LEU A 95 7.75 4.80 8.73
C LEU A 95 9.01 3.98 9.06
N GLY A 96 9.78 4.40 10.08
CA GLY A 96 10.98 3.68 10.51
C GLY A 96 10.66 2.24 10.93
N TYR A 97 9.64 2.04 11.77
CA TYR A 97 9.30 0.73 12.31
C TYR A 97 8.89 -0.30 11.24
N PHE A 98 8.15 0.11 10.21
CA PHE A 98 7.74 -0.79 9.12
C PHE A 98 8.71 -0.84 7.94
N SER A 99 9.86 -0.17 8.02
CA SER A 99 10.89 -0.20 6.96
C SER A 99 11.88 -1.37 7.10
N PHE A 100 11.77 -2.18 8.15
CA PHE A 100 12.67 -3.29 8.42
C PHE A 100 11.90 -4.60 8.68
N HIS A 101 12.62 -5.73 8.62
CA HIS A 101 12.15 -7.05 9.02
C HIS A 101 10.91 -7.54 8.25
N TRP A 102 10.84 -7.29 6.95
CA TRP A 102 9.68 -7.57 6.09
C TRP A 102 9.33 -9.06 5.97
N ASN A 103 10.30 -9.95 6.09
CA ASN A 103 10.14 -11.40 6.24
C ASN A 103 9.29 -11.76 7.47
N TYR A 104 9.30 -10.88 8.48
CA TYR A 104 8.52 -11.00 9.70
C TYR A 104 7.30 -10.07 9.74
N ALA A 105 6.92 -9.43 8.61
CA ALA A 105 5.79 -8.49 8.55
C ALA A 105 4.48 -9.06 9.11
N THR A 106 4.20 -10.34 8.89
CA THR A 106 3.00 -11.01 9.47
C THR A 106 3.07 -11.02 11.00
N TYR A 107 4.23 -11.33 11.56
CA TYR A 107 4.44 -11.31 13.01
C TYR A 107 4.31 -9.89 13.56
N ILE A 108 4.91 -8.90 12.89
CA ILE A 108 4.80 -7.48 13.23
C ILE A 108 3.32 -7.05 13.30
N ILE A 109 2.54 -7.37 12.26
CA ILE A 109 1.11 -7.05 12.19
C ILE A 109 0.36 -7.74 13.32
N THR A 110 0.58 -9.04 13.55
CA THR A 110 -0.07 -9.79 14.64
C THR A 110 0.25 -9.16 16.00
N GLN A 111 1.51 -8.83 16.28
CA GLN A 111 1.92 -8.22 17.54
C GLN A 111 1.18 -6.90 17.80
N VAL A 112 1.07 -6.04 16.79
CA VAL A 112 0.29 -4.79 16.88
C VAL A 112 -1.20 -5.08 17.08
N LEU A 113 -1.72 -6.13 16.46
CA LEU A 113 -3.14 -6.47 16.52
C LEU A 113 -3.58 -7.11 17.85
N THR A 114 -2.69 -7.86 18.52
CA THR A 114 -2.99 -8.57 19.77
C THR A 114 -3.00 -7.69 21.02
N VAL A 115 -2.60 -6.42 20.93
CA VAL A 115 -2.69 -5.47 22.05
C VAL A 115 -4.17 -5.17 22.34
N GLU A 116 -4.57 -5.27 23.62
CA GLU A 116 -5.95 -5.10 24.10
C GLU A 116 -6.57 -3.76 23.67
N GLY A 117 -7.89 -3.74 23.39
CA GLY A 117 -8.66 -2.51 23.09
C GLY A 117 -9.05 -2.25 21.64
N ALA A 118 -8.82 -3.18 20.71
CA ALA A 118 -8.97 -2.94 19.28
C ALA A 118 -10.41 -2.93 18.75
N THR A 119 -10.81 -1.87 18.05
CA THR A 119 -11.97 -1.90 17.14
C THR A 119 -11.49 -1.77 15.68
N LYS A 120 -11.88 -2.72 14.81
CA LYS A 120 -11.52 -2.69 13.38
C LYS A 120 -12.18 -1.49 12.70
N ARG A 121 -11.44 -0.72 11.89
CA ARG A 121 -12.01 0.39 11.07
C ARG A 121 -11.83 0.10 9.59
N LYS A 122 -12.88 0.30 8.79
CA LYS A 122 -12.78 0.26 7.33
C LYS A 122 -12.16 1.58 6.85
N PHE A 123 -10.94 1.52 6.32
CA PHE A 123 -10.32 2.66 5.63
C PHE A 123 -10.92 2.76 4.22
N LYS A 124 -11.37 3.96 3.82
CA LYS A 124 -11.72 4.23 2.42
C LYS A 124 -10.45 4.57 1.65
N ASN A 125 -10.21 3.86 0.56
CA ASN A 125 -8.98 3.93 -0.24
C ASN A 125 -8.66 5.37 -0.68
N PHE A 126 -7.51 5.91 -0.27
CA PHE A 126 -7.00 7.23 -0.69
C PHE A 126 -6.73 7.30 -2.20
N VAL A 127 -6.39 6.15 -2.81
CA VAL A 127 -6.25 5.96 -4.27
C VAL A 127 -7.54 6.35 -5.01
N LEU A 128 -8.70 6.16 -4.37
CA LEU A 128 -9.99 6.48 -4.96
C LEU A 128 -10.18 7.99 -5.11
N GLU A 129 -9.61 8.86 -4.26
CA GLU A 129 -9.82 10.30 -4.41
C GLU A 129 -9.11 10.89 -5.64
N ALA A 130 -7.87 10.44 -5.92
CA ALA A 130 -7.12 10.86 -7.10
C ALA A 130 -7.79 10.39 -8.40
N THR A 131 -8.31 9.15 -8.42
CA THR A 131 -9.00 8.61 -9.60
C THR A 131 -10.46 9.08 -9.71
N ARG A 132 -11.13 9.41 -8.60
CA ARG A 132 -12.54 9.87 -8.60
C ARG A 132 -12.70 11.26 -9.21
N ALA A 133 -11.73 12.16 -9.05
CA ALA A 133 -11.72 13.43 -9.77
C ALA A 133 -11.64 13.20 -11.28
N PHE A 134 -10.80 12.26 -11.73
CA PHE A 134 -10.64 11.87 -13.13
C PHE A 134 -11.93 11.23 -13.70
N TRP A 135 -12.55 10.31 -12.96
CA TRP A 135 -13.76 9.61 -13.39
C TRP A 135 -15.07 10.37 -13.18
N SER A 136 -15.03 11.59 -12.63
CA SER A 136 -16.23 12.38 -12.32
C SER A 136 -17.15 12.63 -13.54
N GLY A 137 -16.59 12.60 -14.75
CA GLY A 137 -17.35 12.68 -16.02
C GLY A 137 -17.93 11.37 -16.53
N ALA A 138 -17.46 10.21 -16.04
CA ALA A 138 -17.89 8.87 -16.44
C ALA A 138 -18.76 8.15 -15.38
N SER A 139 -18.81 8.68 -14.15
CA SER A 139 -19.19 7.87 -12.98
C SER A 139 -20.68 7.58 -12.77
N ALA A 140 -21.60 8.23 -13.50
CA ALA A 140 -23.04 8.05 -13.21
C ALA A 140 -23.56 6.67 -13.67
N ASN A 141 -22.98 6.10 -14.73
CA ASN A 141 -23.44 4.84 -15.36
C ASN A 141 -22.32 3.82 -15.66
N SER A 142 -21.09 4.06 -15.22
CA SER A 142 -19.98 3.12 -15.40
C SER A 142 -20.10 1.90 -14.50
N VAL A 143 -19.64 0.74 -14.98
CA VAL A 143 -19.45 -0.47 -14.16
C VAL A 143 -18.04 -0.44 -13.56
N VAL A 144 -17.94 -0.43 -12.23
CA VAL A 144 -16.64 -0.53 -11.53
C VAL A 144 -16.35 -2.00 -11.25
N VAL A 145 -15.22 -2.49 -11.76
CA VAL A 145 -14.74 -3.85 -11.57
C VAL A 145 -13.54 -3.83 -10.64
N GLU A 146 -13.74 -4.24 -9.39
CA GLU A 146 -12.71 -4.35 -8.35
C GLU A 146 -12.76 -5.76 -7.75
N ALA A 147 -11.71 -6.56 -7.96
CA ALA A 147 -11.67 -7.94 -7.45
C ALA A 147 -11.75 -8.00 -5.91
N ASP A 148 -11.14 -7.04 -5.22
CA ASP A 148 -11.14 -7.00 -3.76
C ASP A 148 -12.53 -6.71 -3.16
N ALA A 149 -13.44 -6.07 -3.91
CA ALA A 149 -14.81 -5.82 -3.47
C ALA A 149 -15.60 -7.14 -3.32
N PHE A 150 -15.35 -8.11 -4.21
CA PHE A 150 -16.00 -9.43 -4.14
C PHE A 150 -15.57 -10.23 -2.92
N LYS A 151 -14.31 -10.07 -2.45
CA LYS A 151 -13.81 -10.73 -1.23
C LYS A 151 -14.67 -10.38 -0.01
N GLU A 152 -15.13 -9.13 0.10
CA GLU A 152 -15.95 -8.70 1.24
C GLU A 152 -17.36 -9.34 1.26
N THR A 153 -17.83 -9.83 0.11
CA THR A 153 -19.13 -10.48 -0.03
C THR A 153 -19.07 -12.00 0.12
N ASP A 154 -17.87 -12.59 0.00
CA ASP A 154 -17.67 -14.04 0.10
C ASP A 154 -17.97 -14.55 1.52
N VAL A 155 -18.81 -15.58 1.61
CA VAL A 155 -19.25 -16.18 2.88
C VAL A 155 -18.12 -16.82 3.68
N ILE A 156 -17.13 -17.41 3.02
CA ILE A 156 -15.95 -18.03 3.65
C ILE A 156 -15.06 -16.92 4.21
N TYR A 157 -14.81 -15.88 3.41
CA TYR A 157 -14.02 -14.73 3.86
C TYR A 157 -14.66 -14.06 5.09
N ARG A 158 -15.98 -13.82 5.06
CA ARG A 158 -16.71 -13.26 6.22
C ARG A 158 -16.68 -14.16 7.45
N ALA A 159 -16.81 -15.48 7.26
CA ALA A 159 -16.82 -16.45 8.35
C ALA A 159 -15.45 -16.58 9.04
N ILE A 160 -14.35 -16.47 8.29
CA ILE A 160 -13.00 -16.56 8.86
C ILE A 160 -12.57 -15.21 9.46
N SER A 161 -12.84 -14.09 8.77
CA SER A 161 -12.49 -12.74 9.24
C SER A 161 -13.20 -12.36 10.55
N SER A 162 -14.39 -12.93 10.80
CA SER A 162 -15.14 -12.73 12.05
C SER A 162 -14.57 -13.48 13.26
N ARG A 163 -13.77 -14.54 13.06
CA ARG A 163 -13.18 -15.35 14.14
C ARG A 163 -11.92 -14.75 14.77
N GLY A 164 -11.40 -13.64 14.23
CA GLY A 164 -10.31 -12.88 14.86
C GLY A 164 -8.93 -13.56 14.83
N HIS A 165 -8.74 -14.65 14.09
CA HIS A 165 -7.44 -15.31 13.96
C HIS A 165 -6.50 -14.50 13.05
N HIS A 166 -5.72 -13.58 13.65
CA HIS A 166 -4.80 -12.69 12.94
C HIS A 166 -3.70 -13.43 12.16
N ASN A 167 -3.29 -14.61 12.62
CA ASN A 167 -2.30 -15.45 11.93
C ASN A 167 -2.80 -16.02 10.59
N ASP A 168 -4.12 -16.08 10.38
CA ASP A 168 -4.72 -16.62 9.16
C ASP A 168 -5.14 -15.54 8.15
N MET A 169 -4.85 -14.26 8.43
CA MET A 169 -5.29 -13.12 7.61
C MET A 169 -4.85 -13.25 6.14
N LEU A 170 -3.58 -13.61 5.90
CA LEU A 170 -3.04 -13.82 4.55
C LEU A 170 -3.70 -15.02 3.86
N ARG A 171 -3.75 -16.17 4.55
CA ARG A 171 -4.36 -17.40 4.03
C ARG A 171 -5.82 -17.20 3.67
N THR A 172 -6.56 -16.45 4.49
CA THR A 172 -7.98 -16.15 4.25
C THR A 172 -8.18 -15.36 2.96
N ALA A 173 -7.36 -14.32 2.73
CA ALA A 173 -7.43 -13.53 1.50
C ALA A 173 -7.02 -14.33 0.26
N GLU A 174 -6.08 -15.28 0.41
CA GLU A 174 -5.61 -16.17 -0.65
C GLU A 174 -6.66 -17.24 -1.03
N LEU A 175 -7.38 -17.79 -0.05
CA LEU A 175 -8.41 -18.81 -0.28
C LEU A 175 -9.53 -18.35 -1.22
N VAL A 176 -9.92 -17.08 -1.13
CA VAL A 176 -10.99 -16.49 -1.95
C VAL A 176 -10.45 -15.68 -3.12
N HIS A 177 -9.14 -15.71 -3.36
CA HIS A 177 -8.52 -14.85 -4.37
C HIS A 177 -9.00 -15.21 -5.78
N GLN A 178 -8.98 -16.50 -6.12
CA GLN A 178 -9.36 -16.96 -7.46
C GLN A 178 -10.84 -16.70 -7.75
N SER A 179 -11.74 -17.06 -6.83
CA SER A 179 -13.18 -16.83 -7.00
C SER A 179 -13.51 -15.34 -7.19
N SER A 180 -12.80 -14.46 -6.48
CA SER A 180 -12.97 -13.02 -6.60
C SER A 180 -12.44 -12.47 -7.94
N LEU A 181 -11.31 -12.99 -8.43
CA LEU A 181 -10.78 -12.66 -9.76
C LEU A 181 -11.72 -13.14 -10.87
N ASP A 182 -12.28 -14.35 -10.74
CA ASP A 182 -13.21 -14.92 -11.72
C ASP A 182 -14.52 -14.11 -11.76
N ALA A 183 -15.05 -13.74 -10.60
CA ALA A 183 -16.24 -12.88 -10.51
C ALA A 183 -16.01 -11.51 -11.16
N ALA A 184 -14.88 -10.87 -10.86
CA ALA A 184 -14.51 -9.59 -11.46
C ALA A 184 -14.34 -9.71 -12.99
N SER A 185 -13.68 -10.76 -13.47
CA SER A 185 -13.46 -11.02 -14.89
C SER A 185 -14.78 -11.27 -15.64
N SER A 186 -15.71 -11.99 -15.01
CA SER A 186 -17.06 -12.22 -15.54
C SER A 186 -17.85 -10.92 -15.70
N VAL A 187 -17.81 -10.05 -14.69
CA VAL A 187 -18.44 -8.71 -14.77
C VAL A 187 -17.78 -7.85 -15.85
N LEU A 188 -16.45 -7.88 -15.96
CA LEU A 188 -15.69 -7.14 -16.97
C LEU A 188 -16.12 -7.51 -18.39
N VAL A 189 -16.05 -8.80 -18.75
CA VAL A 189 -16.39 -9.23 -20.12
C VAL A 189 -17.87 -9.00 -20.45
N THR A 190 -18.76 -9.20 -19.48
CA THR A 190 -20.19 -8.95 -19.64
C THR A 190 -20.45 -7.47 -19.92
N ALA A 191 -19.87 -6.57 -19.11
CA ALA A 191 -20.07 -5.13 -19.27
C ALA A 191 -19.52 -4.62 -20.61
N LEU A 192 -18.34 -5.10 -21.02
CA LEU A 192 -17.73 -4.74 -22.30
C LEU A 192 -18.54 -5.25 -23.50
N ASN A 193 -19.01 -6.50 -23.44
CA ASN A 193 -19.91 -7.05 -24.46
C ASN A 193 -21.24 -6.29 -24.57
N GLU A 194 -21.70 -5.64 -23.50
CA GLU A 194 -22.91 -4.82 -23.50
C GLU A 194 -22.68 -3.35 -23.87
N GLY A 195 -21.45 -2.95 -24.21
CA GLY A 195 -21.14 -1.58 -24.62
C GLY A 195 -21.20 -0.58 -23.45
N ARG A 196 -21.07 -1.05 -22.20
CA ARG A 196 -21.05 -0.20 -21.00
C ARG A 196 -19.69 0.42 -20.78
N ASP A 197 -19.64 1.64 -20.25
CA ASP A 197 -18.40 2.20 -19.72
C ASP A 197 -17.94 1.38 -18.51
N VAL A 198 -16.64 1.04 -18.47
CA VAL A 198 -16.06 0.21 -17.41
C VAL A 198 -14.87 0.92 -16.78
N ILE A 199 -14.80 0.89 -15.45
CA ILE A 199 -13.62 1.26 -14.67
C ILE A 199 -13.05 -0.05 -14.11
N LEU A 200 -11.89 -0.47 -14.62
CA LEU A 200 -11.18 -1.64 -14.11
C LEU A 200 -10.16 -1.19 -13.05
N ASP A 201 -10.43 -1.53 -11.79
CA ASP A 201 -9.50 -1.31 -10.67
C ASP A 201 -8.66 -2.56 -10.45
N GLY A 202 -7.37 -2.46 -10.78
CA GLY A 202 -6.43 -3.56 -10.66
C GLY A 202 -4.98 -3.06 -10.59
N THR A 203 -4.09 -3.95 -10.16
CA THR A 203 -2.65 -3.65 -10.09
C THR A 203 -2.00 -3.50 -11.46
N LEU A 204 -2.63 -4.06 -12.51
CA LEU A 204 -2.13 -4.11 -13.88
C LEU A 204 -0.69 -4.64 -13.98
N SER A 205 -0.30 -5.51 -13.06
CA SER A 205 1.07 -6.02 -12.92
C SER A 205 1.34 -7.31 -13.72
N TRP A 206 0.32 -7.87 -14.37
CA TRP A 206 0.48 -9.06 -15.21
C TRP A 206 0.23 -8.68 -16.67
N GLU A 207 1.33 -8.45 -17.40
CA GLU A 207 1.30 -7.87 -18.74
C GLU A 207 0.43 -8.66 -19.75
N PRO A 208 0.51 -10.00 -19.84
CA PRO A 208 -0.32 -10.75 -20.78
C PRO A 208 -1.83 -10.55 -20.55
N PHE A 209 -2.26 -10.49 -19.29
CA PHE A 209 -3.67 -10.21 -18.96
C PHE A 209 -4.09 -8.82 -19.43
N VAL A 210 -3.27 -7.80 -19.19
CA VAL A 210 -3.58 -6.41 -19.59
C VAL A 210 -3.65 -6.29 -21.11
N GLN A 211 -2.67 -6.87 -21.82
CA GLN A 211 -2.62 -6.84 -23.28
C GLN A 211 -3.84 -7.55 -23.91
N GLN A 212 -4.16 -8.76 -23.43
CA GLN A 212 -5.34 -9.51 -23.92
C GLN A 212 -6.65 -8.77 -23.60
N THR A 213 -6.74 -8.12 -22.43
CA THR A 213 -7.92 -7.32 -22.04
C THR A 213 -8.10 -6.11 -22.94
N ILE A 214 -7.02 -5.40 -23.27
CA ILE A 214 -7.06 -4.28 -24.21
C ILE A 214 -7.48 -4.77 -25.60
N ALA A 215 -6.90 -5.88 -26.08
CA ALA A 215 -7.26 -6.46 -27.38
C ALA A 215 -8.76 -6.83 -27.44
N MET A 216 -9.27 -7.52 -26.42
CA MET A 216 -10.69 -7.82 -26.28
C MET A 216 -11.54 -6.54 -26.30
N ALA A 217 -11.22 -5.54 -25.48
CA ALA A 217 -11.98 -4.29 -25.40
C ALA A 217 -11.98 -3.51 -26.73
N ARG A 218 -10.93 -3.64 -27.56
CA ARG A 218 -10.91 -3.07 -28.91
C ARG A 218 -11.80 -3.83 -29.88
N ASP A 219 -12.00 -5.12 -29.67
CA ASP A 219 -12.68 -5.99 -30.64
C ASP A 219 -14.14 -6.35 -30.29
N VAL A 220 -14.56 -6.15 -29.03
CA VAL A 220 -15.94 -6.44 -28.56
C VAL A 220 -17.07 -5.74 -29.33
N HIS A 221 -16.74 -4.71 -30.12
CA HIS A 221 -17.70 -4.05 -31.01
C HIS A 221 -18.01 -4.87 -32.28
N ARG A 222 -17.20 -5.89 -32.60
CA ARG A 222 -17.32 -6.76 -33.80
C ARG A 222 -17.83 -8.16 -33.45
N GLN A 223 -17.36 -8.71 -32.33
CA GLN A 223 -17.71 -10.05 -31.85
C GLN A 223 -17.82 -10.08 -30.33
N ARG A 224 -18.56 -11.06 -29.79
CA ARG A 224 -18.66 -11.23 -28.34
C ARG A 224 -17.53 -12.11 -27.81
N TYR A 225 -17.14 -11.87 -26.57
CA TYR A 225 -16.13 -12.66 -25.85
C TYR A 225 -16.72 -13.35 -24.62
N ARG A 226 -16.03 -14.39 -24.15
CA ARG A 226 -16.26 -15.02 -22.85
C ARG A 226 -14.94 -15.18 -22.11
N MET A 227 -15.01 -15.49 -20.83
CA MET A 227 -13.82 -15.84 -20.05
C MET A 227 -13.14 -17.07 -20.68
N GLY A 228 -11.83 -16.95 -20.87
CA GLY A 228 -10.98 -18.05 -21.30
C GLY A 228 -10.52 -18.91 -20.13
N ARG A 229 -9.58 -19.83 -20.41
CA ARG A 229 -9.03 -20.76 -19.42
C ARG A 229 -8.19 -20.10 -18.32
N GLY A 230 -7.79 -18.85 -18.51
CA GLY A 230 -6.84 -18.13 -17.66
C GLY A 230 -5.42 -18.66 -17.81
N TYR A 231 -4.61 -18.45 -16.77
CA TYR A 231 -3.27 -19.02 -16.67
C TYR A 231 -3.33 -20.42 -16.03
N LYS A 232 -2.87 -21.44 -16.76
CA LYS A 232 -2.78 -22.82 -16.28
C LYS A 232 -1.44 -23.44 -16.67
N VAL A 233 -0.88 -24.20 -15.73
CA VAL A 233 0.29 -25.04 -15.96
C VAL A 233 -0.18 -26.49 -15.88
N SER A 234 -0.04 -27.23 -16.97
CA SER A 234 -0.36 -28.65 -17.06
C SER A 234 0.71 -29.50 -16.35
N ASP A 235 0.39 -30.77 -16.06
CA ASP A 235 1.31 -31.71 -15.39
C ASP A 235 2.61 -31.96 -16.17
N ASP A 236 2.57 -31.77 -17.50
CA ASP A 236 3.71 -31.86 -18.41
C ASP A 236 4.55 -30.57 -18.47
N GLY A 237 4.17 -29.54 -17.72
CA GLY A 237 4.80 -28.23 -17.71
C GLY A 237 4.33 -27.28 -18.81
N THR A 238 3.39 -27.69 -19.68
CA THR A 238 2.83 -26.83 -20.73
C THR A 238 2.02 -25.68 -20.10
N ILE A 239 2.34 -24.45 -20.49
CA ILE A 239 1.64 -23.23 -20.03
C ILE A 239 0.56 -22.86 -21.04
N THR A 240 -0.68 -22.75 -20.58
CA THR A 240 -1.79 -22.14 -21.32
C THR A 240 -2.12 -20.80 -20.66
N GLU A 241 -2.16 -19.72 -21.44
CA GLU A 241 -2.44 -18.38 -20.94
C GLU A 241 -3.42 -17.65 -21.87
N GLU A 242 -4.70 -17.88 -21.63
CA GLU A 242 -5.80 -17.37 -22.47
C GLU A 242 -6.91 -16.83 -21.57
N TYR A 243 -6.98 -15.51 -21.41
CA TYR A 243 -7.93 -14.87 -20.49
C TYR A 243 -9.29 -14.61 -21.14
N TRP A 244 -9.34 -14.43 -22.46
CA TRP A 244 -10.55 -14.09 -23.20
C TRP A 244 -10.63 -14.93 -24.47
N GLU A 245 -11.77 -15.56 -24.69
CA GLU A 245 -12.05 -16.40 -25.86
C GLU A 245 -13.20 -15.77 -26.66
N PRO A 246 -13.08 -15.60 -27.98
CA PRO A 246 -14.21 -15.18 -28.81
C PRO A 246 -15.32 -16.23 -28.78
N VAL A 247 -16.56 -15.78 -28.94
CA VAL A 247 -17.73 -16.67 -29.01
C VAL A 247 -18.04 -16.92 -30.49
N ASP A 248 -17.81 -18.16 -30.95
CA ASP A 248 -18.09 -18.58 -32.32
C ASP A 248 -19.55 -18.33 -32.70
N GLY A 249 -19.78 -17.82 -33.92
CA GLY A 249 -21.12 -17.51 -34.43
C GLY A 249 -21.74 -16.20 -33.87
N SER A 250 -20.98 -15.42 -33.09
CA SER A 250 -21.41 -14.09 -32.61
C SER A 250 -21.05 -12.92 -33.53
N ILE A 251 -20.59 -13.22 -34.77
CA ILE A 251 -20.53 -12.20 -35.82
C ILE A 251 -21.95 -11.68 -35.96
N THR A 252 -22.09 -10.37 -35.82
CA THR A 252 -23.38 -9.67 -35.79
C THR A 252 -24.01 -9.66 -37.18
N ASP A 253 -24.38 -10.84 -37.68
CA ASP A 253 -25.18 -11.07 -38.89
C ASP A 253 -26.69 -11.01 -38.59
N GLU A 254 -27.09 -10.32 -37.51
CA GLU A 254 -28.49 -9.98 -37.28
C GLU A 254 -28.78 -8.59 -37.84
N GLU A 255 -29.36 -8.57 -39.04
CA GLU A 255 -29.87 -7.42 -39.81
C GLU A 255 -30.93 -6.55 -39.09
N ASN A 256 -31.00 -6.53 -37.75
CA ASN A 256 -31.92 -5.68 -37.00
C ASN A 256 -31.22 -4.88 -35.88
N GLU A 257 -30.98 -3.59 -36.18
CA GLU A 257 -30.98 -2.47 -35.23
C GLU A 257 -30.06 -2.48 -34.00
N VAL A 258 -28.92 -3.20 -33.98
CA VAL A 258 -27.83 -2.80 -33.06
C VAL A 258 -27.00 -1.75 -33.77
N ALA A 259 -27.27 -0.48 -33.49
CA ALA A 259 -26.49 0.66 -33.98
C ALA A 259 -24.99 0.32 -33.96
N ALA A 260 -24.31 0.43 -35.11
CA ALA A 260 -22.90 0.08 -35.30
C ALA A 260 -22.07 0.52 -34.09
N ARG A 261 -21.75 -0.43 -33.20
CA ARG A 261 -21.11 -0.13 -31.93
C ARG A 261 -19.71 0.42 -32.22
N LYS A 262 -19.38 1.53 -31.58
CA LYS A 262 -18.07 2.14 -31.73
C LYS A 262 -17.05 1.35 -30.91
N PRO A 263 -15.79 1.25 -31.37
CA PRO A 263 -14.73 0.68 -30.56
C PRO A 263 -14.56 1.50 -29.27
N TYR A 264 -14.18 0.82 -28.19
CA TYR A 264 -13.91 1.49 -26.92
C TYR A 264 -12.74 2.46 -27.03
N ARG A 265 -12.89 3.62 -26.39
CA ARG A 265 -11.78 4.49 -26.02
C ARG A 265 -11.21 4.01 -24.69
N ILE A 266 -9.92 3.73 -24.63
CA ILE A 266 -9.24 3.17 -23.47
C ILE A 266 -8.37 4.26 -22.83
N GLU A 267 -8.63 4.53 -21.55
CA GLU A 267 -7.87 5.45 -20.72
C GLU A 267 -7.12 4.69 -19.62
N LEU A 268 -5.80 4.87 -19.56
CA LEU A 268 -4.95 4.27 -18.53
C LEU A 268 -4.58 5.32 -17.49
N VAL A 269 -4.83 5.02 -16.21
CA VAL A 269 -4.38 5.84 -15.08
C VAL A 269 -3.48 5.00 -14.20
N GLY A 270 -2.19 5.29 -14.22
CA GLY A 270 -1.18 4.66 -13.38
C GLY A 270 -0.89 5.50 -12.13
N VAL A 271 -0.63 4.84 -11.01
CA VAL A 271 -0.13 5.47 -9.78
C VAL A 271 1.11 4.72 -9.33
N VAL A 272 2.21 5.44 -9.13
CA VAL A 272 3.48 4.91 -8.64
C VAL A 272 3.90 5.61 -7.35
N CYS A 273 4.62 4.88 -6.51
CA CYS A 273 5.41 5.44 -5.43
C CYS A 273 6.64 4.57 -5.21
N ASP A 274 7.58 5.10 -4.43
CA ASP A 274 8.72 4.34 -3.96
C ASP A 274 8.27 3.06 -3.25
N ALA A 275 9.00 1.98 -3.48
CA ALA A 275 8.64 0.65 -3.01
C ALA A 275 8.61 0.57 -1.48
N TYR A 276 9.51 1.25 -0.76
CA TYR A 276 9.46 1.23 0.72
C TYR A 276 8.19 1.91 1.24
N LEU A 277 7.77 3.03 0.62
CA LEU A 277 6.53 3.73 0.98
C LEU A 277 5.32 2.83 0.75
N ALA A 278 5.31 2.10 -0.37
CA ALA A 278 4.24 1.16 -0.67
C ALA A 278 4.15 0.05 0.39
N VAL A 279 5.28 -0.53 0.81
CA VAL A 279 5.32 -1.57 1.84
C VAL A 279 4.82 -1.04 3.19
N VAL A 280 5.34 0.10 3.66
CA VAL A 280 4.91 0.73 4.91
C VAL A 280 3.41 1.04 4.90
N ARG A 281 2.91 1.62 3.79
CA ARG A 281 1.47 1.90 3.60
C ARG A 281 0.66 0.61 3.59
N GLY A 282 1.16 -0.45 2.96
CA GLY A 282 0.56 -1.79 2.92
C GLY A 282 0.41 -2.40 4.31
N ILE A 283 1.48 -2.37 5.12
CA ILE A 283 1.50 -2.86 6.50
C ILE A 283 0.56 -2.03 7.38
N ARG A 284 0.64 -0.69 7.31
CA ARG A 284 -0.26 0.20 8.06
C ARG A 284 -1.73 -0.03 7.70
N ARG A 285 -2.05 -0.23 6.41
CA ARG A 285 -3.40 -0.60 5.95
C ARG A 285 -3.83 -1.94 6.53
N ALA A 286 -2.93 -2.92 6.62
CA ALA A 286 -3.22 -4.22 7.21
C ALA A 286 -3.56 -4.11 8.69
N VAL A 287 -2.84 -3.29 9.44
CA VAL A 287 -3.14 -3.00 10.85
C VAL A 287 -4.53 -2.38 11.03
N ILE A 288 -4.88 -1.40 10.18
CA ILE A 288 -6.17 -0.68 10.30
C ILE A 288 -7.35 -1.53 9.83
N THR A 289 -7.21 -2.18 8.67
CA THR A 289 -8.33 -2.84 7.98
C THR A 289 -8.40 -4.34 8.25
N GLY A 290 -7.33 -4.94 8.79
CA GLY A 290 -7.21 -6.38 8.94
C GLY A 290 -7.00 -7.11 7.60
N ARG A 291 -6.45 -6.46 6.57
CA ARG A 291 -6.12 -7.05 5.27
C ARG A 291 -4.64 -6.89 4.94
N ALA A 292 -3.89 -7.97 5.09
CA ALA A 292 -2.47 -8.03 4.76
C ALA A 292 -2.23 -8.49 3.32
N VAL A 293 -1.11 -8.05 2.76
CA VAL A 293 -0.53 -8.54 1.51
C VAL A 293 0.91 -8.92 1.83
N ARG A 294 1.42 -10.02 1.25
CA ARG A 294 2.83 -10.38 1.40
C ARG A 294 3.71 -9.31 0.78
N VAL A 295 4.74 -8.86 1.50
CA VAL A 295 5.66 -7.81 1.04
C VAL A 295 6.29 -8.18 -0.31
N LYS A 296 6.83 -9.41 -0.43
CA LYS A 296 7.36 -9.94 -1.69
C LYS A 296 6.37 -9.81 -2.85
N SER A 297 5.11 -10.25 -2.67
CA SER A 297 4.09 -10.16 -3.72
C SER A 297 3.77 -8.70 -4.09
N GLN A 298 3.81 -7.79 -3.11
CA GLN A 298 3.64 -6.36 -3.35
C GLN A 298 4.80 -5.79 -4.17
N LEU A 299 6.05 -6.08 -3.80
CA LEU A 299 7.26 -5.66 -4.52
C LEU A 299 7.26 -6.18 -5.96
N GLN A 300 6.95 -7.46 -6.16
CA GLN A 300 6.80 -8.06 -7.49
C GLN A 300 5.75 -7.33 -8.33
N SER A 301 4.60 -7.00 -7.74
CA SER A 301 3.54 -6.28 -8.45
C SER A 301 3.99 -4.88 -8.88
N HIS A 302 4.67 -4.14 -7.99
CA HIS A 302 5.22 -2.82 -8.30
C HIS A 302 6.23 -2.88 -9.44
N LYS A 303 7.19 -3.81 -9.34
CA LYS A 303 8.23 -4.03 -10.35
C LYS A 303 7.63 -4.33 -11.72
N ARG A 304 6.71 -5.29 -11.79
CA ARG A 304 6.10 -5.69 -13.07
C ARG A 304 5.27 -4.57 -13.70
N PHE A 305 4.47 -3.85 -12.90
CA PHE A 305 3.72 -2.69 -13.41
C PHE A 305 4.66 -1.62 -13.96
N ALA A 306 5.70 -1.26 -13.21
CA ALA A 306 6.65 -0.25 -13.63
C ALA A 306 7.36 -0.62 -14.94
N THR A 307 7.79 -1.88 -15.08
CA THR A 307 8.41 -2.40 -16.29
C THR A 307 7.47 -2.38 -17.50
N ALA A 308 6.19 -2.71 -17.30
CA ALA A 308 5.21 -2.82 -18.38
C ALA A 308 4.53 -1.48 -18.75
N PHE A 309 4.59 -0.45 -17.90
CA PHE A 309 3.82 0.79 -18.09
C PHE A 309 4.03 1.46 -19.45
N LYS A 310 5.29 1.53 -19.92
CA LYS A 310 5.63 2.10 -21.24
C LYS A 310 5.00 1.30 -22.39
N SER A 311 4.99 -0.04 -22.29
CA SER A 311 4.32 -0.95 -23.23
C SER A 311 2.82 -0.66 -23.27
N TYR A 312 2.16 -0.54 -22.11
CA TYR A 312 0.72 -0.23 -22.03
C TYR A 312 0.35 1.10 -22.69
N CYS A 313 1.19 2.13 -22.54
CA CYS A 313 0.96 3.44 -23.16
C CYS A 313 0.80 3.35 -24.69
N SER A 314 1.45 2.38 -25.34
CA SER A 314 1.34 2.18 -26.79
C SER A 314 0.01 1.55 -27.23
N LEU A 315 -0.71 0.91 -26.31
CA LEU A 315 -1.93 0.13 -26.60
C LEU A 315 -3.23 0.91 -26.30
N VAL A 316 -3.15 1.96 -25.49
CA VAL A 316 -4.29 2.76 -25.01
C VAL A 316 -4.38 4.10 -25.73
N ASP A 317 -5.54 4.76 -25.69
CA ASP A 317 -5.70 6.07 -26.34
C ASP A 317 -5.02 7.16 -25.52
N ASN A 318 -5.29 7.20 -24.21
CA ASN A 318 -4.70 8.18 -23.30
C ASN A 318 -4.10 7.48 -22.10
N ALA A 319 -3.00 8.01 -21.60
CA ALA A 319 -2.38 7.55 -20.37
C ALA A 319 -2.05 8.72 -19.46
N ARG A 320 -2.16 8.51 -18.15
CA ARG A 320 -1.69 9.40 -17.10
C ARG A 320 -0.92 8.58 -16.07
N LEU A 321 0.20 9.11 -15.59
CA LEU A 321 1.00 8.51 -14.52
C LEU A 321 1.16 9.52 -13.39
N TYR A 322 0.75 9.12 -12.19
CA TYR A 322 0.86 9.95 -11.00
C TYR A 322 1.88 9.37 -10.01
N SER A 323 2.68 10.23 -9.39
CA SER A 323 3.52 9.92 -8.24
C SER A 323 2.82 10.28 -6.93
N THR A 324 2.97 9.43 -5.91
CA THR A 324 2.50 9.70 -4.55
C THR A 324 3.64 9.66 -3.52
N ASN A 325 4.86 10.02 -3.94
CA ASN A 325 6.03 10.08 -3.06
C ASN A 325 5.97 11.24 -2.07
N THR A 326 5.39 12.37 -2.47
CA THR A 326 5.20 13.53 -1.61
C THR A 326 3.99 13.36 -0.69
N LEU A 327 4.11 13.86 0.55
CA LEU A 327 2.99 13.94 1.49
C LEU A 327 1.95 14.94 0.94
N GLY A 328 0.75 14.47 0.57
CA GLY A 328 -0.31 15.33 0.04
C GLY A 328 -1.00 14.74 -1.19
N SER A 329 -1.20 15.58 -2.22
CA SER A 329 -1.86 15.20 -3.47
C SER A 329 -0.91 14.49 -4.44
N ALA A 330 -1.48 13.64 -5.30
CA ALA A 330 -0.72 12.92 -6.31
C ALA A 330 -0.21 13.90 -7.40
N LYS A 331 1.09 13.85 -7.72
CA LYS A 331 1.73 14.68 -8.75
C LYS A 331 1.64 13.98 -10.10
N LEU A 332 1.19 14.66 -11.16
CA LEU A 332 1.23 14.11 -12.52
C LEU A 332 2.67 14.14 -13.03
N ILE A 333 3.23 12.99 -13.39
CA ILE A 333 4.64 12.83 -13.81
C ILE A 333 4.79 12.31 -15.25
N GLY A 334 3.70 11.84 -15.85
CA GLY A 334 3.69 11.42 -17.25
C GLY A 334 2.29 11.44 -17.85
N TRP A 335 2.19 11.80 -19.13
CA TRP A 335 0.92 11.81 -19.85
C TRP A 335 1.08 11.53 -21.34
N LYS A 336 0.05 10.92 -21.92
CA LYS A 336 -0.10 10.67 -23.35
C LYS A 336 -1.52 11.00 -23.76
N ASP A 337 -1.68 11.72 -24.87
CA ASP A 337 -2.97 12.01 -25.49
C ASP A 337 -3.04 11.54 -26.94
N GLY A 338 -4.03 10.72 -27.25
CA GLY A 338 -4.23 10.15 -28.58
C GLY A 338 -3.00 9.42 -29.13
N GLY A 339 -2.59 9.76 -30.35
CA GLY A 339 -1.42 9.15 -31.02
C GLY A 339 -0.06 9.72 -30.61
N SER A 340 0.02 10.59 -29.61
CA SER A 340 1.29 11.16 -29.15
C SER A 340 2.16 10.13 -28.41
N ASN A 341 3.47 10.39 -28.36
CA ASN A 341 4.37 9.66 -27.47
C ASN A 341 4.13 10.08 -26.02
N LEU A 342 4.51 9.20 -25.07
CA LEU A 342 4.45 9.52 -23.64
C LEU A 342 5.40 10.69 -23.33
N LEU A 343 4.82 11.80 -22.86
CA LEU A 343 5.54 12.94 -22.29
C LEU A 343 5.73 12.71 -20.79
N VAL A 344 6.89 13.06 -20.26
CA VAL A 344 7.25 12.81 -18.86
C VAL A 344 8.00 14.00 -18.27
N ASP A 345 7.87 14.19 -16.96
CA ASP A 345 8.78 15.02 -16.16
C ASP A 345 10.10 14.25 -15.99
N PRO A 346 11.23 14.72 -16.56
CA PRO A 346 12.49 13.98 -16.54
C PRO A 346 13.06 13.74 -15.15
N GLU A 347 12.77 14.61 -14.18
CA GLU A 347 13.27 14.46 -12.81
C GLU A 347 12.42 13.46 -12.02
N GLU A 348 11.11 13.48 -12.23
CA GLU A 348 10.16 12.64 -11.48
C GLU A 348 10.01 11.23 -12.04
N ILE A 349 10.12 11.05 -13.36
CA ILE A 349 9.92 9.75 -14.01
C ILE A 349 10.93 8.70 -13.57
N VAL A 350 12.08 9.13 -13.05
CA VAL A 350 13.13 8.28 -12.48
C VAL A 350 12.56 7.31 -11.42
N CYS A 351 11.52 7.71 -10.67
CA CYS A 351 10.90 6.82 -9.70
C CYS A 351 10.29 5.56 -10.35
N LEU A 352 9.73 5.67 -11.55
CA LEU A 352 9.17 4.53 -12.28
C LEU A 352 10.27 3.56 -12.69
N ASP A 353 11.36 4.07 -13.29
CA ASP A 353 12.48 3.24 -13.73
C ASP A 353 13.18 2.57 -12.54
N ARG A 354 13.35 3.28 -11.41
CA ARG A 354 13.86 2.69 -10.16
C ARG A 354 12.99 1.56 -9.68
N VAL A 355 11.67 1.76 -9.55
CA VAL A 355 10.73 0.72 -9.14
C VAL A 355 10.77 -0.50 -10.08
N GLY A 356 10.99 -0.31 -11.39
CA GLY A 356 11.19 -1.40 -12.35
C GLY A 356 12.45 -2.24 -12.09
N SER A 357 13.45 -1.68 -11.42
CA SER A 357 14.72 -2.32 -11.08
C SER A 357 14.82 -2.85 -9.64
N LEU A 358 13.75 -2.76 -8.84
CA LEU A 358 13.80 -3.13 -7.43
C LEU A 358 14.15 -4.62 -7.19
N ASN A 359 14.74 -4.87 -6.02
CA ASN A 359 14.92 -6.19 -5.45
C ASN A 359 13.62 -6.66 -4.78
N GLU A 360 13.01 -7.70 -5.34
CA GLU A 360 11.74 -8.25 -4.84
C GLU A 360 11.90 -9.17 -3.63
N GLU A 361 13.14 -9.55 -3.29
CA GLU A 361 13.50 -10.35 -2.12
C GLU A 361 13.98 -9.50 -0.94
N ALA A 362 13.88 -8.17 -1.03
CA ALA A 362 14.31 -7.27 0.02
C ALA A 362 13.59 -7.57 1.35
N ASP A 363 14.35 -7.55 2.44
CA ASP A 363 13.84 -7.67 3.81
C ASP A 363 13.73 -6.31 4.53
N CYS A 364 14.38 -5.28 4.00
CA CYS A 364 14.33 -3.94 4.55
C CYS A 364 14.52 -2.86 3.47
N VAL A 365 14.30 -1.60 3.86
CA VAL A 365 14.41 -0.42 2.99
C VAL A 365 15.75 -0.29 2.27
N HIS A 366 16.85 -0.71 2.91
CA HIS A 366 18.20 -0.62 2.34
C HIS A 366 18.45 -1.68 1.24
N GLU A 367 17.70 -2.78 1.25
CA GLU A 367 17.88 -3.87 0.29
C GLU A 367 17.05 -3.69 -0.99
N VAL A 368 16.17 -2.70 -1.03
CA VAL A 368 15.21 -2.49 -2.13
C VAL A 368 15.92 -2.19 -3.45
N TYR A 369 17.05 -1.48 -3.41
CA TYR A 369 17.79 -1.08 -4.60
C TYR A 369 19.27 -1.43 -4.46
N ALA A 370 19.91 -1.78 -5.58
CA ALA A 370 21.28 -2.33 -5.59
C ALA A 370 22.36 -1.33 -5.15
N ASP A 371 22.07 -0.03 -5.20
CA ASP A 371 22.92 1.04 -4.69
C ASP A 371 22.88 1.17 -3.15
N GLY A 372 22.05 0.36 -2.47
CA GLY A 372 21.81 0.44 -1.02
C GLY A 372 21.07 1.71 -0.59
N GLN A 373 20.81 2.59 -1.56
CA GLN A 373 20.25 3.92 -1.40
C GLN A 373 18.82 3.86 -1.91
N PRO A 374 17.81 4.16 -1.08
CA PRO A 374 16.41 4.20 -1.50
C PRO A 374 16.17 4.99 -2.80
N THR A 375 16.97 6.03 -3.11
CA THR A 375 16.64 6.99 -4.19
C THR A 375 17.76 7.41 -5.16
N GLY A 376 19.00 6.89 -5.06
CA GLY A 376 20.03 7.07 -6.10
C GLY A 376 20.68 8.47 -6.20
N GLY A 377 20.90 9.12 -5.06
CA GLY A 377 21.54 10.44 -4.94
C GLY A 377 21.89 10.79 -3.48
N SER A 378 22.62 11.90 -3.28
CA SER A 378 23.42 12.31 -2.09
C SER A 378 22.75 12.37 -0.69
N SER A 379 21.45 12.14 -0.52
CA SER A 379 20.83 11.83 0.78
C SER A 379 19.48 11.18 0.50
N THR A 380 19.14 10.15 1.27
CA THR A 380 18.06 9.24 0.89
C THR A 380 16.72 9.83 1.31
N VAL A 381 15.72 9.87 0.41
CA VAL A 381 14.37 10.41 0.75
C VAL A 381 13.77 9.77 2.01
N TRP A 382 14.11 8.52 2.29
CA TRP A 382 13.76 7.85 3.55
C TRP A 382 14.55 8.39 4.75
N GLU A 383 15.88 8.50 4.67
CA GLU A 383 16.69 9.14 5.71
C GLU A 383 16.29 10.59 5.91
N ASP A 384 16.06 11.39 4.88
CA ASP A 384 15.65 12.79 5.04
C ASP A 384 14.29 12.90 5.77
N LEU A 385 13.39 11.95 5.52
CA LEU A 385 12.08 11.89 6.15
C LEU A 385 12.15 11.41 7.61
N VAL A 386 13.00 10.40 7.90
CA VAL A 386 13.15 9.81 9.23
C VAL A 386 14.20 10.56 10.08
N MET A 387 15.22 11.15 9.49
CA MET A 387 16.39 11.79 10.13
C MET A 387 16.47 13.29 9.86
N SER A 388 15.32 13.93 9.60
CA SER A 388 15.25 15.37 9.35
C SER A 388 16.07 16.15 10.40
N PRO A 389 16.87 17.18 10.03
CA PRO A 389 17.78 17.85 10.96
C PRO A 389 17.12 18.44 12.23
N SER A 390 15.84 18.79 12.15
CA SER A 390 15.05 19.30 13.27
C SER A 390 14.53 18.22 14.23
N ARG A 391 14.58 16.93 13.85
CA ARG A 391 13.97 15.82 14.60
C ARG A 391 14.52 15.71 16.02
N ALA A 392 15.84 15.78 16.19
CA ALA A 392 16.47 15.69 17.51
C ALA A 392 16.08 16.84 18.45
N SER A 393 15.76 18.02 17.92
CA SER A 393 15.24 19.13 18.73
C SER A 393 13.77 18.91 19.09
N ALA A 394 12.97 18.45 18.13
CA ALA A 394 11.56 18.14 18.37
C ALA A 394 11.39 17.00 19.39
N GLN A 395 12.19 15.94 19.30
CA GLN A 395 12.17 14.82 20.24
C GLN A 395 12.50 15.26 21.67
N ARG A 396 13.48 16.17 21.87
CA ARG A 396 13.79 16.72 23.20
C ARG A 396 12.62 17.48 23.80
N GLU A 397 11.95 18.30 22.99
CA GLU A 397 10.76 19.05 23.41
C GLU A 397 9.58 18.11 23.73
N LEU A 398 9.35 17.13 22.87
CA LEU A 398 8.33 16.10 23.07
C LEU A 398 8.60 15.29 24.34
N LYS A 399 9.84 14.83 24.55
CA LYS A 399 10.23 14.08 25.75
C LYS A 399 9.89 14.87 27.02
N ALA A 400 10.32 16.13 27.11
CA ALA A 400 10.04 16.97 28.27
C ALA A 400 8.54 17.16 28.52
N ALA A 401 7.75 17.34 27.45
CA ALA A 401 6.31 17.49 27.59
C ALA A 401 5.60 16.18 27.96
N ILE A 402 6.08 15.05 27.45
CA ILE A 402 5.57 13.71 27.79
C ILE A 402 5.90 13.38 29.25
N GLU A 403 7.11 13.62 29.72
CA GLU A 403 7.49 13.45 31.13
C GLU A 403 6.57 14.24 32.07
N LYS A 404 6.27 15.50 31.72
CA LYS A 404 5.31 16.33 32.45
C LYS A 404 3.88 15.75 32.39
N GLY A 405 3.48 15.22 31.25
CA GLY A 405 2.19 14.56 31.05
C GLY A 405 2.03 13.31 31.91
N GLU A 406 3.03 12.42 31.88
CA GLU A 406 3.06 11.15 32.63
C GLU A 406 3.09 11.37 34.15
N ALA A 407 3.80 12.40 34.63
CA ALA A 407 3.86 12.75 36.05
C ALA A 407 2.48 13.05 36.66
N ARG A 408 1.49 13.48 35.86
CA ARG A 408 0.12 13.75 36.31
C ARG A 408 -0.63 12.48 36.75
N PHE A 409 -0.19 11.33 36.27
CA PHE A 409 -0.83 10.03 36.52
C PHE A 409 -0.07 9.18 37.54
N LYS A 410 1.10 9.65 38.00
CA LYS A 410 1.79 9.01 39.11
C LYS A 410 1.01 9.28 40.40
N PRO A 411 0.66 8.24 41.19
CA PRO A 411 0.02 8.46 42.48
C PRO A 411 0.95 9.33 43.34
N ALA A 412 0.39 10.36 43.97
CA ALA A 412 1.13 11.15 44.94
C ALA A 412 1.63 10.17 46.01
N LEU A 413 2.95 9.99 46.11
CA LEU A 413 3.57 9.30 47.24
C LEU A 413 3.03 9.99 48.50
N ALA A 414 2.22 9.26 49.26
CA ALA A 414 1.85 9.67 50.60
C ALA A 414 3.18 9.82 51.36
N LEU A 415 3.55 11.07 51.63
CA LEU A 415 4.67 11.37 52.51
C LEU A 415 4.39 10.70 53.86
N PRO A 416 5.39 10.01 54.46
CA PRO A 416 5.23 9.31 55.73
C PRO A 416 4.85 10.23 56.89
#